data_AF-W7Y490-F1
#
_entry.id   AF-W7Y490-F1
#
_cell.length_a   1.000
_cell.length_b   1.000
_cell.length_c   1.000
_cell.angle_alpha   90.00
_cell.angle_beta   90.00
_cell.angle_gamma   90.00
#
_symmetry.space_group_name_H-M   'P 1'
#
loop_
_entity.id
_entity.type
_entity.pdbx_description
1 polymer ?
#
loop_
_entity_poly.entity_id
_entity_poly.type
_entity_poly.pdbx_seq_one_letter_code
_entity_poly.pdbx_strand_id
1 'polypeptide(L)'
;MGLSYFTLPLMNIFFLIIVMNKGTVKFFNESKGFGFIKEDETNQEYFVHVSGLIDEIREDDAVEFELKEGRKGMNAVNVRVL
;
A
#
# COMPACT_ATOMS: atom_id res chain seq x y z
N MET A 1 44.07 24.09 8.20
CA MET A 1 43.31 23.84 6.97
C MET A 1 42.98 22.35 6.97
N GLY A 2 41.84 21.95 7.55
CA GLY A 2 40.62 21.61 6.80
C GLY A 2 40.82 20.25 6.13
N LEU A 3 40.18 19.17 6.54
CA LEU A 3 38.77 18.91 6.28
C LEU A 3 38.19 17.99 7.37
N SER A 4 37.22 18.49 8.12
CA SER A 4 36.34 17.69 8.99
C SER A 4 35.31 16.98 8.12
N TYR A 5 35.41 15.66 8.01
CA TYR A 5 34.38 14.81 7.42
C TYR A 5 33.16 14.81 8.34
N PHE A 6 32.22 15.70 8.06
CA PHE A 6 30.89 15.68 8.66
C PHE A 6 30.15 14.50 8.03
N THR A 7 30.14 13.35 8.71
CA THR A 7 29.31 12.21 8.32
C THR A 7 27.86 12.62 8.49
N LEU A 8 27.21 13.02 7.39
CA LEU A 8 25.76 13.11 7.34
C LEU A 8 25.22 11.71 7.66
N PRO A 9 24.35 11.53 8.68
CA PRO A 9 23.76 10.24 8.95
C PRO A 9 22.92 9.86 7.72
N LEU A 10 23.31 8.76 7.06
CA LEU A 10 22.62 8.16 5.92
C LEU A 10 21.27 7.54 6.33
N MET A 11 20.59 8.11 7.32
CA MET A 11 19.42 7.55 7.99
C MET A 11 18.09 8.03 7.41
N ASN A 12 18.03 8.54 6.16
CA ASN A 12 16.72 8.94 5.61
C ASN A 12 16.59 9.03 4.08
N ILE A 13 17.28 8.17 3.33
CA ILE A 13 17.01 8.00 1.88
C ILE A 13 16.21 6.71 1.61
N PHE A 14 16.15 5.78 2.57
CA PHE A 14 15.39 4.54 2.43
C PHE A 14 13.86 4.72 2.51
N PHE A 15 13.39 5.86 3.02
CA PHE A 15 11.95 6.12 3.24
C PHE A 15 11.23 6.66 1.98
N LEU A 16 11.95 6.90 0.89
CA LEU A 16 11.39 7.43 -0.37
C LEU A 16 11.40 6.39 -1.50
N ILE A 17 11.31 5.11 -1.16
CA ILE A 17 10.85 4.11 -2.13
C ILE A 17 9.37 3.96 -1.82
N ILE A 18 8.52 4.52 -2.67
CA ILE A 18 7.09 4.20 -2.65
C ILE A 18 7.03 2.71 -3.03
N VAL A 19 6.89 1.84 -2.03
CA VAL A 19 6.78 0.40 -2.26
C VAL A 19 5.35 0.12 -2.65
N MET A 20 5.16 -0.32 -3.89
CA MET A 20 3.87 -0.78 -4.38
C MET A 20 3.78 -2.29 -4.12
N ASN A 21 2.82 -2.66 -3.28
CA ASN A 21 2.56 -4.02 -2.87
C ASN A 21 1.59 -4.67 -3.85
N LYS A 22 1.65 -6.00 -3.96
CA LYS A 22 0.78 -6.78 -4.84
C LYS A 22 -0.06 -7.73 -4.02
N GLY A 23 -1.29 -7.93 -4.49
CA GLY A 23 -2.20 -8.84 -3.83
C GLY A 23 -3.41 -9.15 -4.68
N THR A 24 -4.29 -9.94 -4.09
CA THR A 24 -5.55 -10.36 -4.69
C THR A 24 -6.70 -9.81 -3.86
N VAL A 25 -7.72 -9.26 -4.52
CA VAL A 25 -8.92 -8.76 -3.85
C VAL A 25 -9.71 -9.94 -3.29
N LYS A 26 -9.72 -10.10 -1.97
CA LYS A 26 -10.43 -11.20 -1.33
C LYS A 26 -11.93 -10.98 -1.35
N PHE A 27 -12.36 -9.73 -1.21
CA PHE A 27 -13.77 -9.35 -1.20
C PHE A 27 -13.86 -7.83 -1.34
N PHE A 28 -14.77 -7.35 -2.18
CA PHE A 28 -15.11 -5.94 -2.27
C PHE A 28 -16.63 -5.75 -2.33
N ASN A 29 -17.15 -4.87 -1.48
CA ASN A 29 -18.56 -4.52 -1.48
C ASN A 29 -18.75 -3.13 -2.09
N GLU A 30 -19.11 -3.08 -3.37
CA GLU A 30 -19.37 -1.82 -4.09
C GLU A 30 -20.47 -0.98 -3.43
N SER A 31 -21.53 -1.63 -2.92
CA SER A 31 -22.64 -0.93 -2.26
C SER A 31 -22.25 -0.25 -0.96
N LYS A 32 -21.30 -0.83 -0.21
CA LYS A 32 -20.79 -0.26 1.05
C LYS A 32 -19.49 0.54 0.87
N GLY A 33 -18.81 0.41 -0.27
CA GLY A 33 -17.57 1.11 -0.59
C GLY A 33 -16.34 0.64 0.19
N PHE A 34 -16.29 -0.63 0.61
CA PHE A 34 -15.11 -1.17 1.30
C PHE A 34 -14.87 -2.64 0.95
N GLY A 35 -13.64 -3.10 1.17
CA GLY A 35 -13.25 -4.49 0.97
C GLY A 35 -11.95 -4.84 1.69
N PHE A 36 -11.40 -5.98 1.29
CA PHE A 36 -10.13 -6.50 1.78
C PHE A 36 -9.28 -7.01 0.63
N ILE A 37 -8.00 -6.66 0.65
CA ILE A 37 -6.99 -7.16 -0.29
C ILE A 37 -6.04 -8.05 0.49
N LYS A 38 -5.79 -9.24 -0.04
CA LYS A 38 -4.83 -10.18 0.52
C LYS A 38 -3.50 -9.98 -0.21
N GLU A 39 -2.46 -9.58 0.50
CA GLU A 39 -1.13 -9.41 -0.07
C GLU A 39 -0.47 -10.75 -0.37
N ASP A 40 0.22 -10.85 -1.51
CA ASP A 40 0.80 -12.12 -1.97
C ASP A 40 2.03 -12.53 -1.14
N GLU A 41 2.86 -11.57 -0.71
CA GLU A 41 4.11 -11.85 0.00
C GLU A 41 3.86 -12.27 1.46
N THR A 42 3.09 -11.48 2.21
CA THR A 42 2.87 -11.74 3.64
C THR A 42 1.62 -12.54 3.92
N ASN A 43 0.74 -12.75 2.93
CA ASN A 43 -0.61 -13.30 3.11
C ASN A 43 -1.48 -12.51 4.11
N GLN A 44 -1.10 -11.28 4.46
CA GLN A 44 -1.88 -10.40 5.32
C GLN A 44 -3.04 -9.78 4.55
N GLU A 45 -4.10 -9.46 5.29
CA GLU A 45 -5.29 -8.83 4.75
C GLU A 45 -5.29 -7.35 5.11
N TYR A 46 -5.34 -6.51 4.10
CA TYR A 46 -5.37 -5.07 4.24
C TYR A 46 -6.73 -4.52 3.89
N PHE A 47 -7.17 -3.54 4.68
CA PHE A 47 -8.45 -2.89 4.47
C PHE A 47 -8.35 -1.93 3.29
N VAL A 48 -9.31 -2.01 2.35
CA VAL A 48 -9.43 -1.07 1.23
C VAL A 48 -10.76 -0.31 1.33
N HIS A 49 -10.71 0.99 1.06
CA HIS A 49 -11.89 1.84 0.95
C HIS A 49 -12.01 2.35 -0.48
N VAL A 50 -13.23 2.57 -0.96
CA VAL A 50 -13.52 3.07 -2.32
C VAL A 50 -12.78 4.38 -2.64
N SER A 51 -12.51 5.21 -1.62
CA SER A 51 -11.73 6.46 -1.80
C SER A 51 -10.25 6.25 -2.12
N GLY A 52 -9.72 5.04 -1.92
CA GLY A 52 -8.34 4.67 -2.22
C GLY A 52 -8.19 3.90 -3.53
N LEU A 53 -9.30 3.65 -4.24
CA LEU A 53 -9.28 2.99 -5.54
C LEU A 53 -8.97 4.00 -6.64
N ILE A 54 -8.06 3.62 -7.53
CA ILE A 54 -7.82 4.32 -8.80
C ILE A 54 -8.70 3.69 -9.89
N ASP A 55 -8.71 2.37 -9.94
CA ASP A 55 -9.55 1.57 -10.84
C ASP A 55 -10.65 0.83 -10.06
N GLU A 56 -11.73 0.49 -10.74
CA GLU A 56 -12.74 -0.41 -10.18
C GLU A 56 -12.14 -1.80 -9.99
N ILE A 57 -12.35 -2.38 -8.80
CA ILE A 57 -11.83 -3.70 -8.44
C ILE A 57 -12.98 -4.68 -8.16
N ARG A 58 -12.77 -5.95 -8.48
CA ARG A 58 -13.71 -7.03 -8.20
C ARG A 58 -13.05 -8.11 -7.35
N GLU A 59 -13.87 -9.00 -6.79
CA GLU A 59 -13.38 -10.19 -6.10
C GLU A 59 -12.48 -11.02 -7.04
N ASP A 60 -11.40 -11.56 -6.49
CA ASP A 60 -10.34 -12.31 -7.18
C ASP A 60 -9.46 -11.51 -8.16
N ASP A 61 -9.64 -10.19 -8.29
CA ASP A 61 -8.75 -9.37 -9.13
C ASP A 61 -7.35 -9.26 -8.53
N ALA A 62 -6.34 -9.39 -9.40
CA ALA A 62 -4.97 -9.06 -9.07
C ALA A 62 -4.81 -7.54 -9.06
N VAL A 63 -4.31 -7.01 -7.96
CA VAL A 63 -4.20 -5.57 -7.74
C VAL A 63 -2.85 -5.21 -7.19
N GLU A 64 -2.49 -3.96 -7.46
CA GLU A 64 -1.34 -3.30 -6.92
C GLU A 64 -1.80 -2.11 -6.08
N PHE A 65 -1.21 -1.95 -4.90
CA PHE A 65 -1.62 -0.95 -3.94
C PHE A 65 -0.46 -0.52 -3.06
N GLU A 66 -0.59 0.67 -2.46
CA GLU A 66 0.32 1.15 -1.43
C GLU A 66 -0.30 0.94 -0.05
N LEU A 67 0.53 0.69 0.94
CA LEU A 67 0.10 0.65 2.34
C LEU A 67 0.27 2.00 3.01
N LYS A 68 -0.79 2.47 3.65
CA LYS A 68 -0.80 3.70 4.43
C LYS A 68 -1.37 3.46 5.81
N GLU A 69 -0.73 4.04 6.82
CA GLU A 69 -1.25 4.00 8.19
C GLU A 69 -2.60 4.74 8.27
N GLY A 70 -3.63 3.99 8.61
CA GLY A 70 -4.98 4.47 8.87
C GLY A 70 -5.34 4.39 10.36
N ARG A 71 -6.54 4.90 10.70
CA ARG A 71 -7.04 4.91 12.09
C ARG A 71 -7.25 3.51 12.70
N LYS A 72 -7.35 2.48 11.87
CA LYS A 72 -7.66 1.09 12.26
C LYS A 72 -6.56 0.08 11.86
N GLY A 73 -5.38 0.56 11.47
CA GLY A 73 -4.30 -0.26 10.94
C GLY A 73 -3.87 0.16 9.54
N MET A 74 -3.14 -0.71 8.86
CA MET A 74 -2.68 -0.49 7.49
C MET A 74 -3.85 -0.55 6.52
N ASN A 75 -3.98 0.48 5.69
CA ASN A 75 -4.99 0.58 4.65
C ASN A 75 -4.31 0.55 3.28
N ALA A 76 -4.93 -0.16 2.34
CA ALA A 76 -4.55 -0.11 0.93
C ALA A 76 -5.06 1.19 0.29
N VAL A 77 -4.17 1.91 -0.37
CA VAL A 77 -4.43 3.16 -1.10
C VAL A 77 -3.77 3.09 -2.48
N ASN A 78 -4.18 3.97 -3.40
CA ASN A 78 -3.72 3.98 -4.79
C ASN A 78 -3.87 2.61 -5.46
N VAL A 79 -4.99 1.94 -5.19
CA VAL A 79 -5.24 0.57 -5.67
C VAL A 79 -5.57 0.59 -7.15
N ARG A 80 -4.82 -0.18 -7.94
CA ARG A 80 -5.01 -0.36 -9.38
C ARG A 80 -5.07 -1.83 -9.74
N VAL A 81 -5.82 -2.17 -10.79
CA VAL A 81 -5.86 -3.54 -11.32
C VAL A 81 -4.60 -3.80 -12.16
N LEU A 82 -4.04 -5.01 -12.05
CA LEU A 82 -2.86 -5.47 -12.79
C LEU A 82 -3.20 -6.14 -14.12
#